data_AF-A0A8E0WPG0-F1
#
_entry.id   AF-A0A8E0WPG0-F1
#
_cell.length_a   1.000
_cell.length_b   1.000
_cell.length_c   1.000
_cell.angle_alpha   90.00
_cell.angle_beta   90.00
_cell.angle_gamma   90.00
#
_symmetry.space_group_name_H-M   'P 1'
#
loop_
_entity.id
_entity.type
_entity.pdbx_description
1 polymer ?
#
loop_
_entity_poly.entity_id
_entity_poly.type
_entity_poly.pdbx_seq_one_letter_code
_entity_poly.pdbx_strand_id
1 'polypeptide(L)'
;MMMLYSGYQAWNDMMAPARFGAQIALSFKDRMGPAADWAMPRRMFALMDVFQGAKLTHRRPAYGITEVRSGNAVVAVREEVALDLPFGNLLHFVKDDVEAPQPRVLVVAPMSGHFATLLRNTVQTLLRDHDVYITDWKNARDVPLSAGRFGFDDYVDYVMTFMQEIGPGSHLVSVCQPCVPAMVAVAIMSEDKDPATPRSMTLMGGPIDTRAAPTVVNELANDQSIEWFEENLISLVPMRYAGRGRQVYPGFLQLSAFMSMNMGRHGAAHRELYQLLADGKQVEANKIKTFYEEYFAVLDMTAEFYLETVDRVFQRTLLAKGELTYRGRKVNPGAIRKTALLTVEGEKDDVCAVGQTAAAHALCTGLRPHLKRHHLQPGVGHYGVFSGSKWEKQVYPQVRNMILAMN
;
A
#
# COMPACT_ATOMS: atom_id res chain seq x y z
N MET A 1 10.87 5.89 -24.84
CA MET A 1 10.01 5.41 -23.72
C MET A 1 8.58 5.05 -24.10
N MET A 2 7.87 5.72 -25.05
CA MET A 2 6.53 5.28 -25.54
C MET A 2 6.46 3.79 -25.94
N MET A 3 7.60 3.23 -26.33
CA MET A 3 7.76 1.82 -26.72
C MET A 3 7.89 0.85 -25.53
N LEU A 4 8.17 1.31 -24.31
CA LEU A 4 8.48 0.41 -23.19
C LEU A 4 7.21 -0.25 -22.63
N TYR A 5 6.15 0.53 -22.41
CA TYR A 5 4.84 -0.03 -22.08
C TYR A 5 4.32 -0.92 -23.22
N SER A 6 4.35 -0.43 -24.46
CA SER A 6 3.89 -1.19 -25.63
C SER A 6 4.69 -2.48 -25.84
N GLY A 7 6.00 -2.47 -25.61
CA GLY A 7 6.89 -3.63 -25.68
C GLY A 7 6.65 -4.63 -24.55
N TYR A 8 6.50 -4.15 -23.31
CA TYR A 8 6.06 -4.97 -22.17
C TYR A 8 4.75 -5.69 -22.48
N GLN A 9 3.80 -4.95 -23.06
CA GLN A 9 2.51 -5.46 -23.50
C GLN A 9 2.64 -6.53 -24.58
N ALA A 10 3.41 -6.27 -25.64
CA ALA A 10 3.64 -7.23 -26.70
C ALA A 10 4.29 -8.52 -26.17
N TRP A 11 5.25 -8.40 -25.24
CA TRP A 11 5.86 -9.55 -24.58
C TRP A 11 4.85 -10.34 -23.75
N ASN A 12 3.98 -9.66 -23.00
CA ASN A 12 2.93 -10.31 -22.20
C ASN A 12 1.92 -11.05 -23.08
N ASP A 13 1.51 -10.43 -24.18
CA ASP A 13 0.58 -11.01 -25.16
C ASP A 13 1.23 -12.23 -25.86
N MET A 14 2.52 -12.15 -26.20
CA MET A 14 3.29 -13.27 -26.76
C MET A 14 3.39 -14.46 -25.79
N MET A 15 3.51 -14.20 -24.49
CA MET A 15 3.56 -15.25 -23.46
C MET A 15 2.17 -15.83 -23.11
N ALA A 16 1.07 -15.19 -23.53
CA ALA A 16 -0.27 -15.58 -23.12
C ALA A 16 -0.66 -17.02 -23.53
N PRO A 17 -0.37 -17.51 -24.75
CA PRO A 17 -0.68 -18.89 -25.14
C PRO A 17 0.06 -19.94 -24.30
N ALA A 18 1.36 -19.72 -24.04
CA ALA A 18 2.16 -20.61 -23.20
C ALA A 18 1.61 -20.66 -21.77
N ARG A 19 1.21 -19.51 -21.22
CA ARG A 19 0.56 -19.45 -19.92
C ARG A 19 -0.80 -20.15 -19.92
N PHE A 20 -1.62 -19.96 -20.95
CA PHE A 20 -2.90 -20.65 -21.04
C PHE A 20 -2.72 -22.18 -21.09
N GLY A 21 -1.74 -22.67 -21.86
CA GLY A 21 -1.40 -24.10 -21.90
C GLY A 21 -0.97 -24.66 -20.54
N ALA A 22 -0.13 -23.93 -19.80
CA ALA A 22 0.27 -24.34 -18.45
C ALA A 22 -0.90 -24.29 -17.44
N GLN A 23 -1.82 -23.32 -17.54
CA GLN A 23 -3.03 -23.30 -16.72
C GLN A 23 -3.93 -24.50 -17.00
N ILE A 24 -4.12 -24.86 -18.28
CA ILE A 24 -4.85 -26.07 -18.66
C ILE A 24 -4.16 -27.30 -18.06
N ALA A 25 -2.84 -27.44 -18.23
CA ALA A 25 -2.10 -28.57 -17.68
C ALA A 25 -2.27 -28.70 -16.16
N LEU A 26 -2.18 -27.59 -15.42
CA LEU A 26 -2.44 -27.58 -13.98
C LEU A 26 -3.87 -28.01 -13.62
N SER A 27 -4.88 -27.65 -14.41
CA SER A 27 -6.27 -28.11 -14.19
C SER A 27 -6.45 -29.61 -14.40
N PHE A 28 -5.56 -30.27 -15.14
CA PHE A 28 -5.54 -31.72 -15.28
C PHE A 28 -4.92 -32.45 -14.08
N LYS A 29 -4.22 -31.73 -13.18
CA LYS A 29 -3.66 -32.31 -11.95
C LYS A 29 -4.75 -33.03 -11.15
N ASP A 30 -5.89 -32.39 -10.95
CA ASP A 30 -7.01 -32.96 -10.19
C ASP A 30 -7.68 -34.15 -10.92
N ARG A 31 -7.59 -34.19 -12.26
CA ARG A 31 -8.10 -35.29 -13.09
C ARG A 31 -7.16 -36.50 -13.15
N MET A 32 -5.86 -36.31 -12.91
CA MET A 32 -4.87 -37.40 -12.89
C MET A 32 -4.89 -38.20 -11.58
N GLY A 33 -5.60 -37.73 -10.55
CA GLY A 33 -5.73 -38.43 -9.27
C GLY A 33 -4.36 -38.75 -8.66
N PRO A 34 -4.17 -39.93 -8.04
CA PRO A 34 -2.91 -40.30 -7.39
C PRO A 34 -1.68 -40.33 -8.31
N ALA A 35 -1.86 -40.42 -9.64
CA ALA A 35 -0.76 -40.39 -10.60
C ALA A 35 -0.12 -39.00 -10.73
N ALA A 36 -0.86 -37.93 -10.39
CA ALA A 36 -0.32 -36.57 -10.33
C ALA A 36 0.75 -36.42 -9.24
N ASP A 37 0.68 -37.27 -8.21
CA ASP A 37 1.59 -37.27 -7.07
C ASP A 37 2.84 -38.11 -7.30
N TRP A 38 3.00 -38.76 -8.46
CA TRP A 38 4.27 -39.41 -8.79
C TRP A 38 5.39 -38.39 -8.95
N ALA A 39 6.62 -38.79 -8.65
CA ALA A 39 7.77 -37.88 -8.54
C ALA A 39 8.00 -37.03 -9.81
N MET A 40 7.84 -37.60 -11.01
CA MET A 40 8.05 -36.89 -12.26
C MET A 40 6.88 -35.95 -12.62
N PRO A 41 5.60 -36.42 -12.64
CA PRO A 41 4.44 -35.53 -12.83
C PRO A 41 4.39 -34.38 -11.82
N ARG A 42 4.63 -34.63 -10.54
CA ARG A 42 4.61 -33.61 -9.49
C ARG A 42 5.64 -32.51 -9.72
N ARG A 43 6.85 -32.86 -10.15
CA ARG A 43 7.91 -31.90 -10.50
C ARG A 43 7.54 -31.07 -11.73
N MET A 44 6.91 -31.68 -12.73
CA MET A 44 6.41 -30.96 -13.91
C MET A 44 5.31 -29.96 -13.52
N PHE A 45 4.34 -30.37 -12.71
CA PHE A 45 3.30 -29.47 -12.21
C PHE A 45 3.87 -28.36 -11.32
N ALA A 46 4.85 -28.66 -10.46
CA ALA A 46 5.54 -27.66 -9.66
C ALA A 46 6.22 -26.59 -10.54
N LEU A 47 6.88 -26.99 -11.63
CA LEU A 47 7.50 -26.06 -12.57
C LEU A 47 6.45 -25.18 -13.28
N MET A 48 5.36 -25.78 -13.74
CA MET A 48 4.26 -25.05 -14.39
C MET A 48 3.60 -24.05 -13.43
N ASP A 49 3.44 -24.42 -12.16
CA ASP A 49 2.83 -23.58 -11.13
C ASP A 49 3.73 -22.38 -10.79
N VAL A 50 5.04 -22.59 -10.64
CA VAL A 50 6.01 -21.49 -10.46
C VAL A 50 6.02 -20.56 -11.69
N PHE A 51 5.96 -21.12 -12.90
CA PHE A 51 5.91 -20.34 -14.13
C PHE A 51 4.61 -19.50 -14.25
N GLN A 52 3.46 -20.06 -13.89
CA GLN A 52 2.20 -19.32 -13.80
C GLN A 52 2.25 -18.23 -12.75
N GLY A 53 2.75 -18.56 -11.57
CA GLY A 53 2.85 -17.65 -10.44
C GLY A 53 3.76 -16.45 -10.68
N ALA A 54 4.66 -16.51 -11.67
CA ALA A 54 5.50 -15.38 -12.09
C ALA A 54 4.78 -14.35 -12.99
N LYS A 55 3.48 -14.52 -13.25
CA LYS A 55 2.69 -13.61 -14.07
C LYS A 55 2.34 -12.34 -13.30
N LEU A 56 2.62 -11.18 -13.90
CA LEU A 56 2.09 -9.90 -13.44
C LEU A 56 0.59 -9.79 -13.74
N THR A 57 -0.17 -9.38 -12.73
CA THR A 57 -1.58 -9.01 -12.88
C THR A 57 -1.74 -7.52 -12.60
N HIS A 58 -2.68 -6.90 -13.31
CA HIS A 58 -3.06 -5.51 -13.08
C HIS A 58 -4.50 -5.40 -12.61
N ARG A 59 -5.02 -6.53 -12.11
CA ARG A 59 -6.33 -6.62 -11.46
C ARG A 59 -6.08 -6.67 -9.97
N ARG A 60 -6.84 -5.87 -9.23
CA ARG A 60 -6.86 -5.89 -7.77
C ARG A 60 -7.23 -7.31 -7.29
N PRO A 61 -6.41 -7.95 -6.45
CA PRO A 61 -6.81 -9.17 -5.77
C PRO A 61 -8.01 -8.91 -4.84
N ALA A 62 -8.67 -9.98 -4.39
CA ALA A 62 -9.66 -9.83 -3.31
C ALA A 62 -8.93 -9.72 -1.96
N TYR A 63 -9.48 -8.97 -1.01
CA TYR A 63 -8.96 -9.02 0.37
C TYR A 63 -9.15 -10.42 0.98
N GLY A 64 -10.23 -11.13 0.63
CA GLY A 64 -10.45 -12.51 1.08
C GLY A 64 -10.61 -12.65 2.60
N ILE A 65 -10.98 -11.57 3.29
CA ILE A 65 -11.27 -11.58 4.72
C ILE A 65 -12.78 -11.83 4.86
N THR A 66 -13.16 -13.09 5.07
CA THR A 66 -14.57 -13.50 5.20
C THR A 66 -15.04 -13.58 6.65
N GLU A 67 -14.11 -13.69 7.60
CA GLU A 67 -14.40 -13.74 9.03
C GLU A 67 -13.22 -13.19 9.84
N VAL A 68 -13.51 -12.70 11.04
CA VAL A 68 -12.49 -12.25 12.00
C VAL A 68 -12.91 -12.60 13.41
N ARG A 69 -11.93 -12.82 14.30
CA ARG A 69 -12.19 -12.89 15.73
C ARG A 69 -12.40 -11.48 16.28
N SER A 70 -13.57 -11.19 16.82
CA SER A 70 -13.91 -9.95 17.52
C SER A 70 -14.31 -10.29 18.95
N GLY A 71 -13.47 -9.93 19.92
CA GLY A 71 -13.62 -10.40 21.31
C GLY A 71 -13.59 -11.93 21.42
N ASN A 72 -14.70 -12.50 21.90
CA ASN A 72 -14.87 -13.95 22.08
C ASN A 72 -15.64 -14.63 20.94
N ALA A 73 -16.09 -13.87 19.93
CA ALA A 73 -16.85 -14.39 18.80
C ALA A 73 -16.01 -14.38 17.51
N VAL A 74 -16.35 -15.29 16.60
CA VAL A 74 -15.95 -15.20 15.19
C VAL A 74 -17.13 -14.60 14.45
N VAL A 75 -16.87 -13.49 13.75
CA VAL A 75 -17.90 -12.71 13.08
C VAL A 75 -17.62 -12.67 11.59
N ALA A 76 -18.68 -12.74 10.78
CA ALA A 76 -18.58 -12.62 9.34
C ALA A 76 -18.13 -11.20 8.95
N VAL A 77 -17.34 -11.10 7.89
CA VAL A 77 -16.86 -9.84 7.32
C VAL A 77 -17.27 -9.75 5.86
N ARG A 78 -17.83 -8.60 5.48
CA ARG A 78 -18.18 -8.29 4.08
C ARG A 78 -17.47 -7.03 3.61
N GLU A 79 -16.93 -7.08 2.41
CA GLU A 79 -16.33 -5.92 1.75
C GLU A 79 -17.43 -5.13 1.02
N GLU A 80 -17.58 -3.85 1.35
CA GLU A 80 -18.51 -2.93 0.71
C GLU A 80 -17.80 -1.67 0.20
N VAL A 81 -18.30 -1.08 -0.88
CA VAL A 81 -17.83 0.22 -1.38
C VAL A 81 -18.67 1.30 -0.72
N ALA A 82 -18.11 1.98 0.28
CA ALA A 82 -18.78 3.08 0.97
C ALA A 82 -18.82 4.35 0.12
N LEU A 83 -17.76 4.62 -0.64
CA LEU A 83 -17.71 5.72 -1.60
C LEU A 83 -16.89 5.34 -2.84
N ASP A 84 -17.42 5.64 -4.01
CA ASP A 84 -16.78 5.39 -5.30
C ASP A 84 -16.34 6.72 -5.92
N LEU A 85 -15.02 6.96 -5.98
CA LEU A 85 -14.42 8.10 -6.66
C LEU A 85 -13.57 7.66 -7.87
N PRO A 86 -13.33 8.52 -8.86
CA PRO A 86 -12.68 8.10 -10.12
C PRO A 86 -11.31 7.42 -9.98
N PHE A 87 -10.48 7.82 -9.00
CA PHE A 87 -9.13 7.27 -8.80
C PHE A 87 -9.02 6.30 -7.61
N GLY A 88 -10.08 6.11 -6.83
CA GLY A 88 -10.04 5.24 -5.68
C GLY A 88 -11.39 5.10 -5.00
N ASN A 89 -11.60 3.97 -4.36
CA ASN A 89 -12.78 3.69 -3.55
C ASN A 89 -12.44 3.85 -2.07
N LEU A 90 -13.44 4.20 -1.28
CA LEU A 90 -13.45 3.93 0.15
C LEU A 90 -14.11 2.57 0.36
N LEU A 91 -13.33 1.57 0.75
CA LEU A 91 -13.87 0.26 1.12
C LEU A 91 -14.17 0.22 2.61
N HIS A 92 -15.28 -0.40 2.97
CA HIS A 92 -15.71 -0.68 4.34
C HIS A 92 -15.77 -2.19 4.55
N PHE A 93 -15.14 -2.68 5.61
CA PHE A 93 -15.21 -4.08 6.01
C PHE A 93 -16.27 -4.26 7.10
N VAL A 94 -17.52 -4.41 6.65
CA VAL A 94 -18.70 -4.54 7.52
C VAL A 94 -18.62 -5.85 8.30
N LYS A 95 -18.92 -5.77 9.60
CA LYS A 95 -19.11 -6.92 10.48
C LYS A 95 -20.57 -6.98 10.88
N ASP A 96 -21.26 -8.05 10.48
CA ASP A 96 -22.72 -8.18 10.64
C ASP A 96 -23.14 -8.25 12.12
N ASP A 97 -22.35 -8.94 12.95
CA ASP A 97 -22.66 -9.19 14.35
C ASP A 97 -21.54 -8.69 15.27
N VAL A 98 -21.63 -7.45 15.77
CA VAL A 98 -20.73 -6.92 16.79
C VAL A 98 -21.46 -6.61 18.10
N GLU A 99 -20.91 -7.06 19.23
CA GLU A 99 -21.53 -6.88 20.56
C GLU A 99 -21.63 -5.40 20.98
N ALA A 100 -20.71 -4.55 20.52
CA ALA A 100 -20.66 -3.13 20.82
C ALA A 100 -20.12 -2.31 19.64
N PRO A 101 -20.50 -1.02 19.52
CA PRO A 101 -19.90 -0.12 18.56
C PRO A 101 -18.38 -0.03 18.72
N GLN A 102 -17.65 -0.14 17.61
CA GLN A 102 -16.20 -0.10 17.60
C GLN A 102 -15.67 1.21 16.99
N PRO A 103 -14.48 1.67 17.39
CA PRO A 103 -13.85 2.86 16.80
C PRO A 103 -13.70 2.69 15.29
N ARG A 104 -14.11 3.72 14.53
CA ARG A 104 -13.97 3.74 13.07
C ARG A 104 -12.55 4.17 12.67
N VAL A 105 -11.89 3.41 11.81
CA VAL A 105 -10.50 3.62 11.42
C VAL A 105 -10.38 3.67 9.90
N LEU A 106 -9.88 4.78 9.36
CA LEU A 106 -9.42 4.88 7.98
C LEU A 106 -7.97 4.42 7.89
N VAL A 107 -7.73 3.37 7.10
CA VAL A 107 -6.39 2.96 6.66
C VAL A 107 -6.08 3.65 5.33
N VAL A 108 -5.04 4.48 5.30
CA VAL A 108 -4.57 5.14 4.09
C VAL A 108 -3.44 4.30 3.50
N ALA A 109 -3.77 3.57 2.43
CA ALA A 109 -2.87 2.64 1.76
C ALA A 109 -1.95 3.35 0.76
N PRO A 110 -0.69 2.89 0.59
CA PRO A 110 0.22 3.46 -0.40
C PRO A 110 -0.18 3.11 -1.84
N MET A 111 0.22 3.96 -2.78
CA MET A 111 0.20 3.68 -4.23
C MET A 111 1.63 3.41 -4.73
N SER A 112 2.38 2.58 -4.02
CA SER A 112 3.76 2.22 -4.34
C SER A 112 3.83 1.07 -5.37
N GLY A 113 3.05 1.19 -6.45
CA GLY A 113 3.03 0.23 -7.55
C GLY A 113 2.26 -1.06 -7.30
N HIS A 114 1.60 -1.18 -6.14
CA HIS A 114 0.80 -2.33 -5.73
C HIS A 114 -0.59 -1.90 -5.29
N PHE A 115 -1.55 -2.83 -5.33
CA PHE A 115 -2.88 -2.60 -4.80
C PHE A 115 -2.88 -2.53 -3.26
N ALA A 116 -3.91 -1.87 -2.70
CA ALA A 116 -4.10 -1.71 -1.26
C ALA A 116 -4.24 -3.05 -0.51
N THR A 117 -4.49 -4.15 -1.23
CA THR A 117 -4.52 -5.52 -0.69
C THR A 117 -3.19 -5.98 -0.11
N LEU A 118 -2.08 -5.29 -0.42
CA LEU A 118 -0.81 -5.48 0.29
C LEU A 118 -0.94 -5.26 1.82
N LEU A 119 -1.91 -4.44 2.24
CA LEU A 119 -2.27 -4.22 3.65
C LEU A 119 -3.34 -5.19 4.18
N ARG A 120 -3.61 -6.32 3.50
CA ARG A 120 -4.59 -7.33 3.94
C ARG A 120 -4.35 -7.77 5.39
N ASN A 121 -3.10 -8.07 5.78
CA ASN A 121 -2.79 -8.47 7.16
C ASN A 121 -3.01 -7.31 8.16
N THR A 122 -2.72 -6.07 7.75
CA THR A 122 -3.00 -4.86 8.55
C THR A 122 -4.50 -4.73 8.82
N VAL A 123 -5.32 -4.80 7.76
CA VAL A 123 -6.79 -4.75 7.85
C VAL A 123 -7.33 -5.89 8.72
N GLN A 124 -6.90 -7.13 8.47
CA GLN A 124 -7.33 -8.30 9.24
C GLN A 124 -7.01 -8.18 10.73
N THR A 125 -5.89 -7.53 11.07
CA THR A 125 -5.50 -7.28 12.46
C THR A 125 -6.37 -6.21 13.10
N LEU A 126 -6.58 -5.07 12.41
CA LEU A 126 -7.40 -3.96 12.89
C LEU A 126 -8.86 -4.39 13.11
N LEU A 127 -9.40 -5.23 12.23
CA LEU A 127 -10.77 -5.72 12.27
C LEU A 127 -11.13 -6.49 13.55
N ARG A 128 -10.13 -6.94 14.32
CA ARG A 128 -10.34 -7.61 15.61
C ARG A 128 -10.98 -6.69 16.64
N ASP A 129 -10.64 -5.39 16.60
CA ASP A 129 -11.03 -4.42 17.64
C ASP A 129 -11.70 -3.15 17.07
N HIS A 130 -11.71 -2.96 15.74
CA HIS A 130 -12.13 -1.70 15.10
C HIS A 130 -13.06 -1.90 13.90
N ASP A 131 -13.85 -0.89 13.60
CA ASP A 131 -14.62 -0.78 12.36
C ASP A 131 -13.73 -0.16 11.26
N VAL A 132 -13.41 -0.90 10.20
CA VAL A 132 -12.25 -0.60 9.34
C VAL A 132 -12.68 -0.17 7.95
N TYR A 133 -12.14 0.97 7.54
CA TYR A 133 -12.20 1.50 6.19
C TYR A 133 -10.78 1.54 5.59
N ILE A 134 -10.65 1.43 4.28
CA ILE A 134 -9.36 1.56 3.58
C ILE A 134 -9.52 2.33 2.26
N THR A 135 -8.51 3.14 1.94
CA THR A 135 -8.37 3.72 0.60
C THR A 135 -7.94 2.65 -0.39
N ASP A 136 -8.78 2.34 -1.37
CA ASP A 136 -8.50 1.34 -2.40
C ASP A 136 -8.32 2.01 -3.75
N TRP A 137 -7.06 2.17 -4.16
CA TRP A 137 -6.69 2.93 -5.35
C TRP A 137 -6.95 2.16 -6.64
N LYS A 138 -7.53 2.84 -7.63
CA LYS A 138 -7.76 2.30 -8.96
C LYS A 138 -6.49 2.39 -9.79
N ASN A 139 -6.31 1.43 -10.68
CA ASN A 139 -5.19 1.44 -11.62
C ASN A 139 -5.37 2.60 -12.61
N ALA A 140 -4.41 3.54 -12.67
CA ALA A 140 -4.55 4.75 -13.48
C ALA A 140 -4.75 4.46 -14.97
N ARG A 141 -4.26 3.32 -15.48
CA ARG A 141 -4.47 2.91 -16.87
C ARG A 141 -5.94 2.61 -17.21
N ASP A 142 -6.73 2.28 -16.20
CA ASP A 142 -8.14 1.93 -16.32
C ASP A 142 -9.05 3.14 -15.99
N VAL A 143 -8.47 4.30 -15.65
CA VAL A 143 -9.19 5.55 -15.35
C VAL A 143 -9.15 6.49 -16.56
N PRO A 144 -10.29 6.85 -17.18
CA PRO A 144 -10.33 7.64 -18.41
C PRO A 144 -9.79 9.06 -18.20
N LEU A 145 -9.31 9.70 -19.29
CA LEU A 145 -8.84 11.09 -19.24
C LEU A 145 -9.93 12.08 -18.81
N SER A 146 -11.20 11.79 -19.10
CA SER A 146 -12.35 12.61 -18.67
C SER A 146 -12.54 12.67 -17.14
N ALA A 147 -11.93 11.75 -16.39
CA ALA A 147 -11.89 11.81 -14.93
C ALA A 147 -10.93 12.89 -14.39
N GLY A 148 -10.17 13.55 -15.27
CA GLY A 148 -9.27 14.63 -14.92
C GLY A 148 -7.89 14.17 -14.44
N ARG A 149 -7.23 15.07 -13.72
CA ARG A 149 -5.90 14.92 -13.14
C ARG A 149 -5.98 14.23 -11.78
N PHE A 150 -4.93 13.52 -11.40
CA PHE A 150 -4.74 13.05 -10.03
C PHE A 150 -3.28 13.20 -9.63
N GLY A 151 -2.99 14.23 -8.84
CA GLY A 151 -1.70 14.57 -8.27
C GLY A 151 -1.68 14.50 -6.75
N PHE A 152 -0.67 15.11 -6.14
CA PHE A 152 -0.48 15.16 -4.69
C PHE A 152 -1.66 15.82 -3.97
N ASP A 153 -2.10 16.99 -4.44
CA ASP A 153 -3.22 17.70 -3.83
C ASP A 153 -4.54 16.93 -4.00
N ASP A 154 -4.73 16.25 -5.14
CA ASP A 154 -5.91 15.40 -5.38
C ASP A 154 -5.92 14.19 -4.42
N TYR A 155 -4.75 13.64 -4.07
CA TYR A 155 -4.64 12.60 -3.04
C TYR A 155 -5.07 13.13 -1.66
N VAL A 156 -4.64 14.35 -1.31
CA VAL A 156 -5.05 15.00 -0.06
C VAL A 156 -6.57 15.19 -0.03
N ASP A 157 -7.16 15.65 -1.14
CA ASP A 157 -8.63 15.77 -1.30
C ASP A 157 -9.35 14.45 -1.02
N TYR A 158 -8.84 13.34 -1.57
CA TYR A 158 -9.43 12.01 -1.34
C TYR A 158 -9.36 11.62 0.14
N VAL A 159 -8.23 11.83 0.81
CA VAL A 159 -8.12 11.53 2.25
C VAL A 159 -9.13 12.34 3.06
N MET A 160 -9.27 13.65 2.79
CA MET A 160 -10.25 14.49 3.49
C MET A 160 -11.69 14.05 3.19
N THR A 161 -12.01 13.77 1.92
CA THR A 161 -13.34 13.32 1.49
C THR A 161 -13.71 11.99 2.15
N PHE A 162 -12.78 11.04 2.21
CA PHE A 162 -13.02 9.75 2.87
C PHE A 162 -13.17 9.89 4.38
N MET A 163 -12.41 10.78 5.02
CA MET A 163 -12.61 11.09 6.44
C MET A 163 -13.99 11.71 6.69
N GLN A 164 -14.45 12.61 5.82
CA GLN A 164 -15.78 13.23 5.89
C GLN A 164 -16.90 12.23 5.67
N GLU A 165 -16.74 11.28 4.74
CA GLU A 165 -17.68 10.20 4.50
C GLU A 165 -17.83 9.29 5.73
N ILE A 166 -16.71 8.91 6.36
CA ILE A 166 -16.74 8.14 7.62
C ILE A 166 -17.36 8.99 8.74
N GLY A 167 -17.08 10.29 8.75
CA GLY A 167 -17.65 11.26 9.68
C GLY A 167 -16.90 11.40 11.01
N PRO A 168 -17.46 12.19 11.94
CA PRO A 168 -16.78 12.61 13.17
C PRO A 168 -16.39 11.47 14.11
N GLY A 169 -15.28 11.62 14.82
CA GLY A 169 -14.85 10.65 15.83
C GLY A 169 -14.08 9.45 15.29
N SER A 170 -13.72 9.47 14.00
CA SER A 170 -12.87 8.46 13.36
C SER A 170 -11.38 8.64 13.69
N HIS A 171 -10.59 7.63 13.36
CA HIS A 171 -9.14 7.59 13.52
C HIS A 171 -8.48 7.31 12.16
N LEU A 172 -7.24 7.77 11.99
CA LEU A 172 -6.48 7.59 10.75
C LEU A 172 -5.20 6.78 11.01
N VAL A 173 -4.94 5.80 10.16
CA VAL A 173 -3.70 5.01 10.13
C VAL A 173 -3.13 5.07 8.71
N SER A 174 -1.99 5.71 8.54
CA SER A 174 -1.30 5.84 7.24
C SER A 174 -0.01 5.05 7.23
N VAL A 175 0.29 4.41 6.09
CA VAL A 175 1.43 3.50 5.94
C VAL A 175 2.30 3.91 4.76
N CYS A 176 3.60 4.11 4.97
CA CYS A 176 4.57 4.42 3.92
C CYS A 176 4.31 5.79 3.24
N GLN A 177 4.38 5.84 1.91
CA GLN A 177 4.17 6.99 1.02
C GLN A 177 3.07 7.97 1.48
N PRO A 178 1.83 7.53 1.83
CA PRO A 178 0.75 8.43 2.18
C PRO A 178 0.89 9.20 3.48
N CYS A 179 1.90 8.92 4.32
CA CYS A 179 2.03 9.62 5.60
C CYS A 179 2.13 11.14 5.44
N VAL A 180 2.77 11.61 4.36
CA VAL A 180 2.86 13.04 4.05
C VAL A 180 1.48 13.60 3.66
N PRO A 181 0.79 13.15 2.60
CA PRO A 181 -0.51 13.70 2.24
C PRO A 181 -1.59 13.48 3.32
N ALA A 182 -1.54 12.38 4.09
CA ALA A 182 -2.44 12.18 5.23
C ALA A 182 -2.22 13.23 6.34
N MET A 183 -0.96 13.56 6.66
CA MET A 183 -0.64 14.62 7.61
C MET A 183 -1.06 16.00 7.10
N VAL A 184 -0.94 16.25 5.78
CA VAL A 184 -1.44 17.47 5.15
C VAL A 184 -2.95 17.57 5.28
N ALA A 185 -3.69 16.51 4.95
CA ALA A 185 -5.14 16.46 5.09
C ALA A 185 -5.57 16.80 6.53
N VAL A 186 -4.98 16.15 7.53
CA VAL A 186 -5.29 16.41 8.95
C VAL A 186 -4.94 17.84 9.37
N ALA A 187 -3.86 18.42 8.84
CA ALA A 187 -3.50 19.80 9.11
C ALA A 187 -4.54 20.79 8.55
N ILE A 188 -4.97 20.60 7.30
CA ILE A 188 -5.99 21.43 6.65
C ILE A 188 -7.34 21.31 7.36
N MET A 189 -7.80 20.08 7.61
CA MET A 189 -9.03 19.81 8.36
C MET A 189 -9.00 20.45 9.76
N SER A 190 -7.84 20.40 10.44
CA SER A 190 -7.67 21.03 11.75
C SER A 190 -7.78 22.55 11.71
N GLU A 191 -7.20 23.20 10.69
CA GLU A 191 -7.32 24.65 10.51
C GLU A 191 -8.76 25.07 10.23
N ASP A 192 -9.45 24.31 9.39
CA ASP A 192 -10.81 24.58 8.95
C ASP A 192 -11.85 24.15 10.01
N LYS A 193 -11.39 23.54 11.11
CA LYS A 193 -12.22 23.02 12.20
C LYS A 193 -13.26 22.03 11.70
N ASP A 194 -12.88 21.23 10.71
CA ASP A 194 -13.73 20.20 10.14
C ASP A 194 -14.11 19.19 11.24
N PRO A 195 -15.41 18.92 11.49
CA PRO A 195 -15.85 17.96 12.50
C PRO A 195 -15.40 16.52 12.22
N ALA A 196 -15.04 16.19 10.97
CA ALA A 196 -14.51 14.90 10.57
C ALA A 196 -12.98 14.77 10.77
N THR A 197 -12.31 15.80 11.32
CA THR A 197 -10.88 15.70 11.70
C THR A 197 -10.67 14.51 12.64
N PRO A 198 -9.70 13.61 12.39
CA PRO A 198 -9.55 12.39 13.17
C PRO A 198 -9.17 12.68 14.62
N ARG A 199 -9.61 11.82 15.54
CA ARG A 199 -9.22 11.88 16.96
C ARG A 199 -7.77 11.45 17.18
N SER A 200 -7.28 10.51 16.37
CA SER A 200 -5.86 10.16 16.33
C SER A 200 -5.38 9.91 14.90
N MET A 201 -4.11 10.19 14.66
CA MET A 201 -3.39 9.91 13.43
C MET A 201 -2.16 9.07 13.76
N THR A 202 -2.07 7.89 13.17
CA THR A 202 -0.89 7.02 13.23
C THR A 202 -0.17 7.07 11.88
N LEU A 203 1.12 7.36 11.89
CA LEU A 203 1.99 7.39 10.72
C LEU A 203 3.04 6.28 10.86
N MET A 204 3.11 5.35 9.90
CA MET A 204 3.97 4.18 9.99
C MET A 204 4.96 4.13 8.82
N GLY A 205 6.26 4.23 9.11
CA GLY A 205 7.33 4.17 8.12
C GLY A 205 7.16 5.18 6.98
N GLY A 206 6.81 6.43 7.31
CA GLY A 206 6.52 7.49 6.34
C GLY A 206 7.66 8.49 6.15
N PRO A 207 7.86 9.02 4.92
CA PRO A 207 8.96 9.95 4.62
C PRO A 207 8.60 11.41 4.98
N ILE A 208 8.34 11.71 6.26
CA ILE A 208 7.96 13.07 6.69
C ILE A 208 9.13 14.05 6.54
N ASP A 209 10.34 13.64 6.94
CA ASP A 209 11.58 14.35 6.62
C ASP A 209 12.65 13.38 6.14
N THR A 210 12.83 13.28 4.82
CA THR A 210 13.80 12.39 4.18
C THR A 210 15.26 12.77 4.41
N ARG A 211 15.53 13.95 4.98
CA ARG A 211 16.90 14.42 5.29
C ARG A 211 17.44 13.82 6.59
N ALA A 212 16.56 13.32 7.46
CA ALA A 212 16.94 12.86 8.80
C ALA A 212 17.90 11.65 8.75
N ALA A 213 17.64 10.71 7.86
CA ALA A 213 18.47 9.54 7.61
C ALA A 213 18.24 9.04 6.17
N PRO A 214 19.03 9.52 5.19
CA PRO A 214 18.87 9.13 3.81
C PRO A 214 19.09 7.63 3.59
N THR A 215 18.26 7.04 2.74
CA THR A 215 18.32 5.65 2.26
C THR A 215 18.66 5.62 0.76
N VAL A 216 18.85 4.43 0.19
CA VAL A 216 19.02 4.25 -1.27
C VAL A 216 17.85 4.84 -2.07
N VAL A 217 16.63 4.81 -1.52
CA VAL A 217 15.46 5.46 -2.15
C VAL A 217 15.64 6.97 -2.18
N ASN A 218 16.21 7.54 -1.13
CA ASN A 218 16.49 8.98 -1.04
C ASN A 218 17.64 9.38 -1.98
N GLU A 219 18.69 8.57 -2.08
CA GLU A 219 19.80 8.79 -3.00
C GLU A 219 19.31 8.81 -4.45
N LEU A 220 18.56 7.78 -4.89
CA LEU A 220 17.98 7.74 -6.24
C LEU A 220 17.14 8.98 -6.54
N ALA A 221 16.32 9.41 -5.58
CA ALA A 221 15.47 10.59 -5.74
C ALA A 221 16.26 11.90 -5.88
N ASN A 222 17.43 12.02 -5.23
CA ASN A 222 18.22 13.25 -5.23
C ASN A 222 19.31 13.28 -6.31
N ASP A 223 19.74 12.12 -6.82
CA ASP A 223 20.77 12.02 -7.86
C ASP A 223 20.25 12.28 -9.27
N GLN A 224 18.94 12.26 -9.48
CA GLN A 224 18.29 12.44 -10.77
C GLN A 224 17.39 13.67 -10.78
N SER A 225 17.33 14.39 -11.91
CA SER A 225 16.42 15.53 -12.07
C SER A 225 14.98 15.06 -12.26
N ILE A 226 14.00 15.95 -12.05
CA ILE A 226 12.59 15.63 -12.32
C ILE A 226 12.36 15.30 -13.81
N GLU A 227 13.07 15.97 -14.72
CA GLU A 227 13.02 15.69 -16.15
C GLU A 227 13.55 14.28 -16.45
N TRP A 228 14.60 13.84 -15.74
CA TRP A 228 15.08 12.47 -15.88
C TRP A 228 13.99 11.45 -15.48
N PHE A 229 13.28 11.69 -14.38
CA PHE A 229 12.16 10.83 -13.96
C PHE A 229 11.03 10.83 -14.98
N GLU A 230 10.67 12.00 -15.51
CA GLU A 230 9.66 12.13 -16.54
C GLU A 230 10.05 11.37 -17.81
N GLU A 231 11.28 11.53 -18.30
CA GLU A 231 11.75 10.89 -19.52
C GLU A 231 11.90 9.37 -19.37
N ASN A 232 12.39 8.89 -18.22
CA ASN A 232 12.78 7.49 -18.03
C ASN A 232 11.69 6.62 -17.42
N LEU A 233 10.83 7.16 -16.56
CA LEU A 233 9.86 6.36 -15.81
C LEU A 233 8.42 6.60 -16.22
N ILE A 234 8.11 7.69 -16.92
CA ILE A 234 6.75 7.96 -17.37
C ILE A 234 6.49 7.35 -18.75
N SER A 235 5.30 6.76 -18.91
CA SER A 235 4.82 6.18 -20.16
C SER A 235 3.38 6.55 -20.42
N LEU A 236 2.96 6.47 -21.69
CA LEU A 236 1.56 6.63 -22.08
C LEU A 236 0.82 5.31 -21.98
N VAL A 237 -0.39 5.36 -21.41
CA VAL A 237 -1.32 4.23 -21.38
C VAL A 237 -1.75 3.89 -22.81
N PRO A 238 -1.62 2.64 -23.26
CA PRO A 238 -1.97 2.26 -24.64
C PRO A 238 -3.46 2.28 -24.96
N MET A 239 -3.77 2.33 -26.27
CA MET A 239 -5.12 2.59 -26.81
C MET A 239 -6.22 1.62 -26.36
N ARG A 240 -5.85 0.40 -25.94
CA ARG A 240 -6.80 -0.64 -25.53
C ARG A 240 -7.42 -0.43 -24.14
N TYR A 241 -6.92 0.50 -23.34
CA TYR A 241 -7.42 0.77 -21.99
C TYR A 241 -8.25 2.05 -21.92
N ALA A 242 -9.10 2.16 -20.89
CA ALA A 242 -9.95 3.33 -20.69
C ALA A 242 -9.11 4.61 -20.50
N GLY A 243 -7.98 4.51 -19.80
CA GLY A 243 -7.04 5.60 -19.56
C GLY A 243 -6.09 5.90 -20.73
N ARG A 244 -6.36 5.41 -21.95
CA ARG A 244 -5.53 5.66 -23.15
C ARG A 244 -5.03 7.11 -23.23
N GLY A 245 -3.73 7.27 -23.49
CA GLY A 245 -3.07 8.58 -23.57
C GLY A 245 -2.76 9.25 -22.24
N ARG A 246 -3.18 8.70 -21.09
CA ARG A 246 -2.76 9.17 -19.77
C ARG A 246 -1.28 8.87 -19.56
N GLN A 247 -0.55 9.84 -19.01
CA GLN A 247 0.82 9.64 -18.54
C GLN A 247 0.80 8.95 -17.18
N VAL A 248 1.54 7.85 -17.06
CA VAL A 248 1.61 7.03 -15.85
C VAL A 248 3.04 6.60 -15.57
N TYR A 249 3.37 6.42 -14.30
CA TYR A 249 4.49 5.57 -13.88
C TYR A 249 3.99 4.12 -13.85
N PRO A 250 4.44 3.23 -14.76
CA PRO A 250 3.87 1.89 -14.86
C PRO A 250 4.25 0.99 -13.68
N GLY A 251 3.28 0.25 -13.14
CA GLY A 251 3.49 -0.62 -11.98
C GLY A 251 4.52 -1.71 -12.24
N PHE A 252 4.61 -2.24 -13.46
CA PHE A 252 5.62 -3.23 -13.82
C PHE A 252 7.05 -2.67 -13.79
N LEU A 253 7.22 -1.39 -14.10
CA LEU A 253 8.52 -0.72 -14.07
C LEU A 253 8.95 -0.51 -12.61
N GLN A 254 8.02 -0.06 -11.77
CA GLN A 254 8.23 0.09 -10.34
C GLN A 254 8.57 -1.25 -9.65
N LEU A 255 7.82 -2.30 -9.96
CA LEU A 255 8.11 -3.64 -9.46
C LEU A 255 9.49 -4.13 -9.90
N SER A 256 9.88 -3.88 -11.16
CA SER A 256 11.20 -4.26 -11.67
C SER A 256 12.34 -3.60 -10.88
N ALA A 257 12.15 -2.33 -10.47
CA ALA A 257 13.11 -1.64 -9.61
C ALA A 257 13.18 -2.26 -8.20
N PHE A 258 12.05 -2.59 -7.58
CA PHE A 258 12.06 -3.25 -6.27
C PHE A 258 12.65 -4.66 -6.30
N MET A 259 12.34 -5.44 -7.35
CA MET A 259 12.91 -6.77 -7.54
C MET A 259 14.43 -6.70 -7.78
N SER A 260 14.91 -5.71 -8.56
CA SER A 260 16.33 -5.58 -8.89
C SER A 260 17.20 -5.36 -7.66
N MET A 261 16.69 -4.59 -6.67
CA MET A 261 17.36 -4.34 -5.40
C MET A 261 17.61 -5.62 -4.57
N ASN A 262 16.80 -6.68 -4.76
CA ASN A 262 16.85 -7.90 -3.95
C ASN A 262 16.78 -9.20 -4.80
N MET A 263 17.35 -9.20 -6.01
CA MET A 263 17.23 -10.31 -6.97
C MET A 263 17.62 -11.68 -6.41
N GLY A 264 18.71 -11.74 -5.63
CA GLY A 264 19.19 -13.00 -5.04
C GLY A 264 18.16 -13.61 -4.07
N ARG A 265 17.48 -12.76 -3.29
CA ARG A 265 16.44 -13.18 -2.34
C ARG A 265 15.19 -13.66 -3.06
N HIS A 266 14.75 -12.95 -4.09
CA HIS A 266 13.60 -13.37 -4.89
C HIS A 266 13.86 -14.68 -5.64
N GLY A 267 15.05 -14.83 -6.23
CA GLY A 267 15.46 -16.08 -6.89
C GLY A 267 15.59 -17.26 -5.92
N ALA A 268 16.01 -17.04 -4.67
CA ALA A 268 15.99 -18.06 -3.63
C ALA A 268 14.56 -18.48 -3.27
N ALA A 269 13.65 -17.52 -3.07
CA ALA A 269 12.25 -17.80 -2.72
C ALA A 269 11.50 -18.57 -3.83
N HIS A 270 11.75 -18.28 -5.11
CA HIS A 270 11.16 -19.05 -6.21
C HIS A 270 11.72 -20.49 -6.29
N ARG A 271 13.02 -20.68 -6.00
CA ARG A 271 13.61 -22.03 -5.90
C ARG A 271 13.03 -22.82 -4.73
N GLU A 272 12.86 -22.17 -3.59
CA GLU A 272 12.22 -22.76 -2.40
C GLU A 272 10.77 -23.15 -2.71
N LEU A 273 10.00 -22.26 -3.35
CA LEU A 273 8.64 -22.56 -3.78
C LEU A 273 8.58 -23.81 -4.66
N TYR A 274 9.45 -23.91 -5.67
CA TYR A 274 9.55 -25.12 -6.51
C TYR A 274 9.83 -26.37 -5.68
N GLN A 275 10.78 -26.31 -4.76
CA GLN A 275 11.15 -27.45 -3.91
C GLN A 275 10.00 -27.88 -3.00
N LEU A 276 9.32 -26.93 -2.35
CA LEU A 276 8.15 -27.23 -1.52
C LEU A 276 7.02 -27.90 -2.32
N LEU A 277 6.73 -27.39 -3.53
CA LEU A 277 5.73 -28.00 -4.41
C LEU A 277 6.15 -29.39 -4.89
N ALA A 278 7.42 -29.58 -5.27
CA ALA A 278 7.98 -30.87 -5.70
C ALA A 278 8.00 -31.90 -4.55
N ASP A 279 8.16 -31.44 -3.31
CA ASP A 279 8.12 -32.29 -2.11
C ASP A 279 6.68 -32.55 -1.62
N GLY A 280 5.67 -31.90 -2.20
CA GLY A 280 4.27 -32.02 -1.80
C GLY A 280 3.90 -31.19 -0.55
N LYS A 281 4.77 -30.27 -0.10
CA LYS A 281 4.57 -29.39 1.06
C LYS A 281 3.70 -28.18 0.70
N GLN A 282 2.41 -28.44 0.49
CA GLN A 282 1.47 -27.44 -0.03
C GLN A 282 1.23 -26.26 0.92
N VAL A 283 1.20 -26.49 2.23
CA VAL A 283 0.91 -25.44 3.23
C VAL A 283 2.00 -24.38 3.22
N GLU A 284 3.26 -24.79 3.21
CA GLU A 284 4.42 -23.91 3.13
C GLU A 284 4.53 -23.24 1.77
N ALA A 285 4.31 -23.99 0.68
CA ALA A 285 4.30 -23.45 -0.67
C ALA A 285 3.27 -22.33 -0.83
N ASN A 286 2.05 -22.53 -0.32
CA ASN A 286 0.96 -21.56 -0.41
C ASN A 286 1.30 -20.23 0.27
N LYS A 287 2.09 -20.21 1.35
CA LYS A 287 2.55 -18.96 1.97
C LYS A 287 3.39 -18.12 1.00
N ILE A 288 4.30 -18.77 0.27
CA ILE A 288 5.15 -18.09 -0.73
C ILE A 288 4.30 -17.68 -1.94
N LYS A 289 3.38 -18.53 -2.40
CA LYS A 289 2.48 -18.22 -3.52
C LYS A 289 1.63 -16.99 -3.24
N THR A 290 0.91 -16.98 -2.11
CA THR A 290 0.05 -15.85 -1.73
C THR A 290 0.84 -14.54 -1.62
N PHE A 291 2.08 -14.58 -1.12
CA PHE A 291 2.94 -13.39 -1.11
C PHE A 291 3.22 -12.90 -2.54
N TYR A 292 3.66 -13.76 -3.45
CA TYR A 292 4.00 -13.35 -4.82
C TYR A 292 2.79 -13.02 -5.69
N GLU A 293 1.63 -13.64 -5.45
CA GLU A 293 0.36 -13.26 -6.09
C GLU A 293 0.00 -11.80 -5.77
N GLU A 294 0.18 -11.39 -4.51
CA GLU A 294 0.01 -10.00 -4.10
C GLU A 294 1.12 -9.09 -4.64
N TYR A 295 2.37 -9.54 -4.54
CA TYR A 295 3.54 -8.76 -4.95
C TYR A 295 3.60 -8.52 -6.46
N PHE A 296 3.02 -9.42 -7.26
CA PHE A 296 2.91 -9.27 -8.72
C PHE A 296 1.58 -8.65 -9.17
N ALA A 297 0.71 -8.28 -8.24
CA ALA A 297 -0.46 -7.48 -8.50
C ALA A 297 -0.11 -5.99 -8.48
N VAL A 298 0.22 -5.47 -9.66
CA VAL A 298 0.74 -4.11 -9.83
C VAL A 298 -0.30 -3.15 -10.39
N LEU A 299 -0.21 -1.88 -10.00
CA LEU A 299 -1.03 -0.81 -10.56
C LEU A 299 -0.17 0.32 -11.10
N ASP A 300 -0.68 1.01 -12.12
CA ASP A 300 -0.03 2.20 -12.66
C ASP A 300 -0.47 3.42 -11.85
N MET A 301 0.49 4.28 -11.52
CA MET A 301 0.28 5.55 -10.84
C MET A 301 0.26 6.68 -11.86
N THR A 302 -0.57 7.70 -11.66
CA THR A 302 -0.53 8.92 -12.49
C THR A 302 0.84 9.58 -12.44
N ALA A 303 1.31 10.09 -13.58
CA ALA A 303 2.59 10.80 -13.66
C ALA A 303 2.62 11.99 -12.72
N GLU A 304 1.50 12.71 -12.61
CA GLU A 304 1.36 13.88 -11.77
C GLU A 304 1.60 13.53 -10.30
N PHE A 305 0.94 12.50 -9.77
CA PHE A 305 1.14 12.11 -8.37
C PHE A 305 2.56 11.58 -8.11
N TYR A 306 3.11 10.81 -9.04
CA TYR A 306 4.48 10.31 -8.92
C TYR A 306 5.50 11.46 -8.88
N LEU A 307 5.52 12.29 -9.92
CA LEU A 307 6.51 13.35 -10.08
C LEU A 307 6.38 14.40 -8.99
N GLU A 308 5.15 14.78 -8.62
CA GLU A 308 4.94 15.71 -7.49
C GLU A 308 5.38 15.09 -6.16
N THR A 309 5.24 13.77 -5.96
CA THR A 309 5.76 13.13 -4.76
C THR A 309 7.30 13.19 -4.74
N VAL A 310 7.97 12.87 -5.85
CA VAL A 310 9.44 12.96 -5.95
C VAL A 310 9.92 14.40 -5.68
N ASP A 311 9.34 15.39 -6.37
CA ASP A 311 9.69 16.80 -6.23
C ASP A 311 9.43 17.31 -4.80
N ARG A 312 8.17 17.21 -4.36
CA ARG A 312 7.72 17.90 -3.15
C ARG A 312 8.16 17.18 -1.86
N VAL A 313 8.19 15.85 -1.87
CA VAL A 313 8.48 15.04 -0.67
C VAL A 313 9.95 14.68 -0.58
N PHE A 314 10.53 14.14 -1.64
CA PHE A 314 11.88 13.55 -1.58
C PHE A 314 13.00 14.55 -1.86
N GLN A 315 12.85 15.38 -2.90
CA GLN A 315 13.89 16.33 -3.31
C GLN A 315 13.78 17.64 -2.50
N ARG A 316 12.67 18.35 -2.63
CA ARG A 316 12.50 19.68 -2.03
C ARG A 316 12.10 19.64 -0.56
N THR A 317 11.59 18.50 -0.08
CA THR A 317 11.23 18.25 1.33
C THR A 317 10.32 19.33 1.91
N LEU A 318 9.32 19.74 1.12
CA LEU A 318 8.54 20.95 1.35
C LEU A 318 7.76 20.92 2.67
N LEU A 319 7.22 19.76 3.08
CA LEU A 319 6.50 19.66 4.35
C LEU A 319 7.44 19.89 5.54
N ALA A 320 8.59 19.21 5.54
CA ALA A 320 9.60 19.33 6.59
C ALA A 320 10.21 20.73 6.70
N LYS A 321 10.30 21.46 5.59
CA LYS A 321 10.74 22.87 5.55
C LYS A 321 9.63 23.87 5.90
N GLY A 322 8.38 23.42 6.01
CA GLY A 322 7.23 24.31 6.22
C GLY A 322 6.97 25.20 5.01
N GLU A 323 7.22 24.70 3.80
CA GLU A 323 7.05 25.38 2.51
C GLU A 323 5.94 24.75 1.66
N LEU A 324 5.45 23.56 2.03
CA LEU A 324 4.43 22.85 1.27
C LEU A 324 3.14 23.66 1.20
N THR A 325 2.56 23.70 0.01
CA THR A 325 1.22 24.23 -0.24
C THR A 325 0.29 23.10 -0.68
N TYR A 326 -0.99 23.27 -0.33
CA TYR A 326 -2.11 22.45 -0.76
C TYR A 326 -3.13 23.38 -1.42
N ARG A 327 -3.43 23.18 -2.71
CA ARG A 327 -4.30 24.07 -3.52
C ARG A 327 -3.91 25.56 -3.38
N GLY A 328 -2.61 25.84 -3.35
CA GLY A 328 -2.05 27.18 -3.17
C GLY A 328 -2.04 27.72 -1.73
N ARG A 329 -2.72 27.06 -0.79
CA ARG A 329 -2.69 27.40 0.64
C ARG A 329 -1.48 26.78 1.32
N LYS A 330 -0.73 27.57 2.08
CA LYS A 330 0.39 27.06 2.88
C LYS A 330 -0.11 26.07 3.95
N VAL A 331 0.50 24.88 4.00
CA VAL A 331 0.17 23.86 5.00
C VAL A 331 0.86 24.19 6.32
N ASN A 332 0.10 24.14 7.41
CA ASN A 332 0.60 24.40 8.76
C ASN A 332 0.26 23.21 9.68
N PRO A 333 1.17 22.23 9.81
CA PRO A 333 0.97 21.11 10.75
C PRO A 333 0.88 21.58 12.20
N GLY A 334 1.45 22.75 12.47
CA GLY A 334 1.26 23.52 13.68
C GLY A 334 -0.16 24.02 13.85
N ALA A 335 -1.19 23.60 13.12
CA ALA A 335 -2.61 23.79 13.45
C ALA A 335 -3.27 22.56 14.10
N ILE A 336 -2.61 21.40 14.05
CA ILE A 336 -3.10 20.18 14.67
C ILE A 336 -3.05 20.36 16.19
N ARG A 337 -4.20 20.31 16.86
CA ARG A 337 -4.34 20.56 18.32
C ARG A 337 -4.99 19.42 19.09
N LYS A 338 -5.87 18.68 18.44
CA LYS A 338 -6.77 17.70 19.07
C LYS A 338 -6.54 16.27 18.58
N THR A 339 -5.96 16.10 17.40
CA THR A 339 -5.60 14.78 16.86
C THR A 339 -4.33 14.27 17.54
N ALA A 340 -4.44 13.21 18.33
CA ALA A 340 -3.26 12.56 18.90
C ALA A 340 -2.39 11.95 17.80
N LEU A 341 -1.07 12.07 17.94
CA LEU A 341 -0.10 11.61 16.94
C LEU A 341 0.70 10.43 17.48
N LEU A 342 0.63 9.31 16.76
CA LEU A 342 1.55 8.18 16.92
C LEU A 342 2.44 8.07 15.68
N THR A 343 3.76 8.04 15.86
CA THR A 343 4.68 7.66 14.78
C THR A 343 5.28 6.29 15.08
N VAL A 344 5.39 5.45 14.05
CA VAL A 344 5.96 4.10 14.16
C VAL A 344 7.08 3.94 13.14
N GLU A 345 8.25 3.49 13.58
CA GLU A 345 9.42 3.25 12.73
C GLU A 345 10.01 1.86 12.99
N GLY A 346 10.65 1.27 11.98
CA GLY A 346 11.40 0.02 12.11
C GLY A 346 12.89 0.29 12.29
N GLU A 347 13.55 -0.37 13.25
CA GLU A 347 15.00 -0.24 13.47
C GLU A 347 15.84 -0.56 12.24
N LYS A 348 15.37 -1.50 11.41
CA LYS A 348 16.06 -1.97 10.20
C LYS A 348 15.33 -1.56 8.92
N ASP A 349 14.52 -0.50 8.98
CA ASP A 349 13.79 0.02 7.83
C ASP A 349 14.76 0.68 6.85
N ASP A 350 14.92 0.07 5.68
CA ASP A 350 15.79 0.48 4.58
C ASP A 350 15.07 1.37 3.55
N VAL A 351 13.78 1.65 3.73
CA VAL A 351 12.95 2.49 2.86
C VAL A 351 12.67 3.84 3.52
N CYS A 352 12.24 3.82 4.77
CA CYS A 352 11.97 5.01 5.59
C CYS A 352 12.69 4.86 6.91
N ALA A 353 13.97 5.23 6.91
CA ALA A 353 14.85 5.04 8.05
C ALA A 353 14.40 5.82 9.29
N VAL A 354 14.94 5.40 10.44
CA VAL A 354 14.67 5.98 11.75
C VAL A 354 14.87 7.50 11.74
N GLY A 355 13.91 8.23 12.29
CA GLY A 355 13.88 9.70 12.32
C GLY A 355 13.00 10.32 11.24
N GLN A 356 12.84 9.68 10.07
CA GLN A 356 12.07 10.27 8.97
C GLN A 356 10.59 10.44 9.32
N THR A 357 9.96 9.47 9.97
CA THR A 357 8.55 9.54 10.38
C THR A 357 8.40 10.35 11.66
N ALA A 358 9.33 10.17 12.61
CA ALA A 358 9.35 10.86 13.89
C ALA A 358 9.44 12.39 13.75
N ALA A 359 9.99 12.89 12.65
CA ALA A 359 10.02 14.32 12.32
C ALA A 359 8.64 15.00 12.37
N ALA A 360 7.53 14.26 12.18
CA ALA A 360 6.17 14.79 12.33
C ALA A 360 5.94 15.45 13.71
N HIS A 361 6.57 14.95 14.78
CA HIS A 361 6.40 15.49 16.12
C HIS A 361 6.90 16.93 16.25
N ALA A 362 7.98 17.28 15.54
CA ALA A 362 8.52 18.63 15.52
C ALA A 362 7.62 19.60 14.74
N LEU A 363 7.00 19.12 13.65
CA LEU A 363 6.10 19.91 12.82
C LEU A 363 4.75 20.19 13.51
N CYS A 364 4.22 19.25 14.29
CA CYS A 364 2.97 19.38 15.05
C CYS A 364 3.16 20.25 16.32
N THR A 365 3.62 21.49 16.16
CA THR A 365 4.10 22.35 17.27
C THR A 365 3.06 22.64 18.34
N GLY A 366 1.78 22.81 17.98
CA GLY A 366 0.76 23.09 18.99
C GLY A 366 0.01 21.86 19.52
N LEU A 367 0.38 20.65 19.11
CA LEU A 367 -0.11 19.43 19.75
C LEU A 367 0.57 19.25 21.11
N ARG A 368 -0.21 19.02 22.16
CA ARG A 368 0.31 18.89 23.54
C ARG A 368 1.22 17.64 23.67
N PRO A 369 2.28 17.67 24.50
CA PRO A 369 3.22 16.55 24.61
C PRO A 369 2.58 15.19 24.93
N HIS A 370 1.54 15.13 25.78
CA HIS A 370 0.86 13.87 26.12
C HIS A 370 0.04 13.26 24.98
N LEU A 371 -0.22 14.03 23.92
CA LEU A 371 -0.89 13.57 22.69
C LEU A 371 0.13 13.12 21.63
N LYS A 372 1.43 13.18 21.91
CA LYS A 372 2.50 12.73 21.03
C LYS A 372 3.10 11.43 21.55
N ARG A 373 3.15 10.41 20.71
CA ARG A 373 3.81 9.14 21.01
C ARG A 373 4.66 8.69 19.83
N HIS A 374 5.78 8.06 20.12
CA HIS A 374 6.66 7.47 19.12
C HIS A 374 6.99 6.03 19.55
N HIS A 375 6.92 5.10 18.59
CA HIS A 375 7.31 3.71 18.78
C HIS A 375 8.36 3.32 17.76
N LEU A 376 9.60 3.11 18.23
CA LEU A 376 10.65 2.48 17.44
C LEU A 376 10.59 0.97 17.67
N GLN A 377 10.30 0.20 16.62
CA GLN A 377 10.17 -1.25 16.68
C GLN A 377 11.51 -1.94 16.42
N PRO A 378 12.10 -2.66 17.41
CA PRO A 378 13.36 -3.35 17.21
C PRO A 378 13.23 -4.56 16.28
N GLY A 379 14.26 -4.79 15.47
CA GLY A 379 14.47 -5.97 14.66
C GLY A 379 13.58 -6.14 13.43
N VAL A 380 12.85 -5.10 13.02
CA VAL A 380 12.00 -5.13 11.82
C VAL A 380 12.50 -4.17 10.75
N GLY A 381 12.40 -4.58 9.48
CA GLY A 381 12.48 -3.68 8.33
C GLY A 381 11.11 -3.11 7.98
N HIS A 382 11.01 -2.44 6.82
CA HIS A 382 9.84 -1.65 6.42
C HIS A 382 8.50 -2.41 6.58
N TYR A 383 8.37 -3.57 5.94
CA TYR A 383 7.15 -4.38 6.00
C TYR A 383 6.79 -4.87 7.42
N GLY A 384 7.78 -5.12 8.26
CA GLY A 384 7.55 -5.64 9.62
C GLY A 384 6.92 -4.61 10.56
N VAL A 385 6.87 -3.33 10.15
CA VAL A 385 6.17 -2.27 10.87
C VAL A 385 4.66 -2.42 10.78
N PHE A 386 4.12 -2.97 9.69
CA PHE A 386 2.66 -3.00 9.42
C PHE A 386 2.11 -4.36 8.99
N SER A 387 2.96 -5.38 8.83
CA SER A 387 2.55 -6.73 8.44
C SER A 387 3.32 -7.81 9.19
N GLY A 388 2.68 -8.95 9.41
CA GLY A 388 3.25 -10.15 10.02
C GLY A 388 3.27 -10.15 11.56
N SER A 389 3.95 -11.13 12.13
CA SER A 389 3.85 -11.42 13.58
C SER A 389 4.33 -10.29 14.49
N LYS A 390 5.30 -9.49 14.06
CA LYS A 390 5.80 -8.32 14.81
C LYS A 390 4.79 -7.19 14.81
N TRP A 391 4.15 -6.93 13.67
CA TRP A 391 2.99 -6.04 13.59
C TRP A 391 1.90 -6.49 14.57
N GLU A 392 1.44 -7.73 14.46
CA GLU A 392 0.31 -8.22 15.26
C GLU A 392 0.56 -8.21 16.77
N LYS A 393 1.77 -8.60 17.21
CA LYS A 393 2.08 -8.82 18.62
C LYS A 393 2.73 -7.63 19.33
N GLN A 394 3.34 -6.69 18.60
CA GLN A 394 4.17 -5.64 19.20
C GLN A 394 3.77 -4.23 18.75
N VAL A 395 3.61 -4.01 17.45
CA VAL A 395 3.26 -2.67 16.92
C VAL A 395 1.77 -2.38 17.05
N TYR A 396 0.91 -3.28 16.60
CA TYR A 396 -0.54 -3.11 16.64
C TYR A 396 -1.08 -2.79 18.04
N PRO A 397 -0.62 -3.41 19.13
CA PRO A 397 -1.01 -3.00 20.48
C PRO A 397 -0.80 -1.51 20.76
N GLN A 398 0.25 -0.87 20.21
CA GLN A 398 0.47 0.57 20.37
C GLN A 398 -0.59 1.39 19.62
N VAL A 399 -0.92 0.97 18.39
CA VAL A 399 -1.95 1.60 17.55
C VAL A 399 -3.32 1.47 18.20
N ARG A 400 -3.70 0.26 18.60
CA ARG A 400 -4.95 -0.02 19.31
C ARG A 400 -5.07 0.81 20.59
N ASN A 401 -4.02 0.82 21.42
CA ASN A 401 -4.04 1.57 22.68
C ASN A 401 -4.17 3.08 22.45
N MET A 402 -3.59 3.62 21.38
CA MET A 402 -3.78 5.02 20.99
C MET A 402 -5.24 5.29 20.58
N ILE A 403 -5.80 4.44 19.72
CA ILE A 403 -7.20 4.56 19.26
C ILE A 403 -8.14 4.51 20.46
N LEU A 404 -8.03 3.48 21.31
CA LEU A 404 -8.89 3.30 22.48
C LEU A 404 -8.76 4.43 23.50
N ALA A 405 -7.55 4.99 23.69
CA ALA A 405 -7.37 6.12 24.60
C ALA A 405 -8.05 7.41 24.12
N MET A 406 -8.28 7.54 22.81
CA MET A 406 -8.85 8.75 22.18
C MET A 406 -10.31 8.58 21.74
N ASN A 407 -10.87 7.37 21.80
CA ASN A 407 -12.21 7.05 21.31
C ASN A 407 -13.34 7.67 22.13
#